data_AF-A0A645D213-F1
#
_entry.id   AF-A0A645D213-F1
#
_cell.length_a   1.000
_cell.length_b   1.000
_cell.length_c   1.000
_cell.angle_alpha   90.00
_cell.angle_beta   90.00
_cell.angle_gamma   90.00
#
_symmetry.space_group_name_H-M   'P 1'
#
loop_
_entity.id
_entity.type
_entity.pdbx_description
1 polymer ?
#
loop_
_entity_poly.entity_id
_entity_poly.type
_entity_poly.pdbx_seq_one_letter_code
_entity_poly.pdbx_strand_id
1 'polypeptide(L)'
;MNDFFTSLGFPALPEKELLDRLDKLALQAAPGSGLMVDTGFLGERHAPGKRGSIRDITLENLTLPNLAGAFAEGIVTSLCEPLPPQLLHGCKRIAGSGNAIRHCASLRSALERRLQLKLELRDAREEAATGTIKLIAN
;
A
#
# COMPACT_ATOMS: atom_id res chain seq x y z
N MET A 1 10.52 -1.59 11.65
CA MET A 1 9.44 -1.24 12.61
C MET A 1 9.51 -2.07 13.89
N ASN A 2 9.82 -3.36 13.81
CA ASN A 2 10.25 -4.11 15.00
C ASN A 2 11.45 -3.44 15.72
N ASP A 3 12.36 -2.81 14.97
CA ASP A 3 13.47 -2.05 15.55
C ASP A 3 13.02 -0.89 16.46
N PHE A 4 11.86 -0.27 16.20
CA PHE A 4 11.30 0.76 17.09
C PHE A 4 10.83 0.14 18.41
N PHE A 5 10.13 -0.99 18.35
CA PHE A 5 9.69 -1.71 19.56
C PHE A 5 10.87 -2.16 20.40
N THR A 6 11.89 -2.75 19.78
CA THR A 6 13.08 -3.23 20.49
C THR A 6 13.89 -2.07 21.06
N SER A 7 13.97 -0.92 20.36
CA SER A 7 14.63 0.29 20.87
C SER A 7 13.92 0.89 22.09
N LEU A 8 12.60 0.67 22.21
CA LEU A 8 11.80 1.06 23.38
C LEU A 8 11.83 -0.01 24.50
N GLY A 9 12.59 -1.09 24.34
CA GLY A 9 12.70 -2.17 25.33
C GLY A 9 11.57 -3.21 25.29
N PHE A 10 10.70 -3.17 24.27
CA PHE A 10 9.67 -4.19 24.06
C PHE A 10 10.23 -5.38 23.26
N PRO A 11 9.71 -6.61 23.47
CA PRO A 11 10.06 -7.74 22.62
C PRO A 11 9.60 -7.47 21.17
N ALA A 12 10.35 -8.00 20.21
CA ALA A 12 9.92 -7.99 18.82
C ALA A 12 8.62 -8.78 18.66
N LEU A 13 7.72 -8.28 17.82
CA LEU A 13 6.51 -9.00 17.43
C LEU A 13 6.81 -9.88 16.21
N PRO A 14 6.14 -11.05 16.08
CA PRO A 14 6.13 -11.79 14.84
C PRO A 14 5.72 -10.86 13.68
N GLU A 15 6.45 -10.92 12.56
CA GLU A 15 6.30 -9.95 11.46
C GLU A 15 4.87 -9.88 10.93
N LYS A 16 4.23 -11.03 10.76
CA LYS A 16 2.82 -11.10 10.33
C LYS A 16 1.89 -10.45 11.34
N GLU A 17 2.12 -10.64 12.63
CA GLU A 17 1.29 -10.03 13.67
C GLU A 17 1.45 -8.51 13.68
N LEU A 18 2.69 -8.02 13.54
CA LEU A 18 2.96 -6.60 13.41
C LEU A 18 2.24 -6.01 12.18
N LEU A 19 2.33 -6.68 11.03
CA LEU A 19 1.65 -6.25 9.81
C LEU A 19 0.13 -6.21 9.98
N ASP A 20 -0.47 -7.27 10.53
CA ASP A 20 -1.92 -7.35 10.75
C ASP A 20 -2.40 -6.24 11.71
N ARG A 21 -1.62 -5.91 12.75
CA ARG A 21 -1.93 -4.81 13.68
C ARG A 21 -1.84 -3.44 13.00
N LEU A 22 -0.82 -3.21 12.18
CA LEU A 22 -0.66 -1.95 11.44
C LEU A 22 -1.75 -1.76 10.39
N ASP A 23 -2.11 -2.82 9.66
CA ASP A 23 -3.20 -2.77 8.67
C ASP A 23 -4.53 -2.41 9.35
N LYS A 24 -4.80 -3.01 10.52
CA LYS A 24 -5.98 -2.67 11.32
C LYS A 24 -5.97 -1.21 11.77
N LEU A 25 -4.83 -0.67 12.20
CA LEU A 25 -4.70 0.74 12.58
C LEU A 25 -4.87 1.67 11.36
N ALA A 26 -4.32 1.30 10.21
CA ALA A 26 -4.47 2.07 8.98
C ALA A 26 -5.95 2.24 8.57
N LEU A 27 -6.77 1.21 8.77
CA LEU A 27 -8.22 1.27 8.55
C LEU A 27 -8.96 2.17 9.55
N GLN A 28 -8.33 2.53 10.67
CA GLN A 28 -8.87 3.44 11.69
C GLN A 28 -8.37 4.88 11.52
N ALA A 29 -7.57 5.16 10.49
CA ALA A 29 -7.08 6.50 10.22
C ALA A 29 -8.25 7.50 10.11
N ALA A 30 -8.08 8.68 10.71
CA ALA A 30 -9.08 9.74 10.62
C ALA A 30 -9.23 10.18 9.15
N PRO A 31 -10.46 10.23 8.61
CA PRO A 31 -10.68 10.77 7.28
C PRO A 31 -10.13 12.19 7.17
N GLY A 32 -9.30 12.45 6.16
CA GLY A 32 -8.74 13.79 5.95
C GLY A 32 -7.75 14.23 7.03
N SER A 33 -6.99 13.32 7.65
CA SER A 33 -5.95 13.64 8.65
C SER A 33 -4.90 14.66 8.17
N GLY A 34 -4.79 14.88 6.86
CA GLY A 34 -3.83 15.80 6.23
C GLY A 34 -2.40 15.27 6.19
N LEU A 35 -2.09 14.21 6.94
CA LEU A 35 -0.76 13.62 7.01
C LEU A 35 -0.43 12.93 5.68
N MET A 36 0.69 13.30 5.07
CA MET A 36 1.13 12.74 3.78
C MET A 36 2.44 11.96 3.94
N VAL A 37 2.52 10.77 3.35
CA VAL A 37 3.76 9.97 3.31
C VAL A 37 4.19 9.75 1.87
N ASP A 38 5.43 10.14 1.57
CA ASP A 38 6.13 9.75 0.36
C ASP A 38 6.98 8.51 0.65
N THR A 39 6.81 7.46 -0.15
CA THR A 39 7.39 6.14 0.10
C THR A 39 8.66 5.85 -0.71
N GLY A 40 9.22 6.86 -1.40
CA GLY A 40 10.45 6.76 -2.18
C GLY A 40 11.73 6.57 -1.34
N PHE A 41 11.70 5.71 -0.31
CA PHE A 41 12.80 5.49 0.64
C PHE A 41 14.10 5.05 -0.03
N LEU A 42 13.99 4.30 -1.13
CA LEU A 42 15.13 3.80 -1.93
C LEU A 42 15.36 4.62 -3.21
N GLY A 43 14.71 5.78 -3.33
CA GLY A 43 14.60 6.51 -4.59
C GLY A 43 13.56 5.90 -5.54
N GLU A 44 13.32 6.59 -6.64
CA GLU A 44 12.41 6.17 -7.70
C GLU A 44 13.17 5.93 -9.00
N ARG A 45 12.60 5.13 -9.92
CA ARG A 45 13.24 4.84 -11.22
C ARG A 45 13.60 6.09 -12.01
N HIS A 46 12.75 7.12 -11.93
CA HIS A 46 12.93 8.40 -12.60
C HIS A 46 13.72 9.42 -11.74
N ALA A 47 13.92 9.15 -10.45
CA ALA A 47 14.59 10.05 -9.51
C ALA A 47 15.31 9.26 -8.39
N PRO A 48 16.52 8.71 -8.65
CA PRO A 48 17.23 7.86 -7.68
C PRO A 48 17.65 8.58 -6.39
N GLY A 49 17.80 9.90 -6.45
CA GLY A 49 18.12 10.75 -5.29
C GLY A 49 16.94 11.06 -4.39
N LYS A 50 15.70 10.77 -4.83
CA LYS A 50 14.49 11.01 -4.03
C LYS A 50 14.53 10.17 -2.75
N ARG A 51 14.03 10.73 -1.65
CA ARG A 51 13.88 10.00 -0.38
C ARG A 51 12.46 10.15 0.12
N GLY A 52 12.03 9.17 0.91
CA GLY A 52 10.73 9.23 1.55
C GLY A 52 10.64 10.38 2.55
N SER A 53 9.42 10.85 2.79
CA SER A 53 9.16 11.96 3.70
C SER A 53 7.78 11.82 4.32
N ILE A 54 7.61 12.43 5.50
CA ILE A 54 6.30 12.61 6.13
C ILE A 54 6.07 14.12 6.18
N ARG A 55 4.96 14.59 5.63
CA ARG A 55 4.62 16.02 5.49
C ARG A 55 3.33 16.37 6.21
N ASP A 56 3.17 17.65 6.48
CA ASP A 56 1.98 18.26 7.08
C ASP A 56 1.65 17.71 8.48
N ILE A 57 2.70 17.41 9.24
CA ILE A 57 2.60 16.97 10.64
C ILE A 57 2.05 18.09 11.51
N THR A 58 1.05 17.77 12.31
CA THR A 58 0.51 18.57 13.41
C THR A 58 0.54 17.75 14.71
N LEU A 59 0.25 18.41 15.84
CA LEU A 59 0.17 17.72 17.14
C LEU A 59 -1.01 16.73 17.20
N GLU A 60 -2.05 16.98 16.42
CA GLU A 60 -3.29 16.22 16.41
C GLU A 60 -3.24 15.07 15.41
N ASN A 61 -2.48 15.20 14.31
CA ASN A 61 -2.54 14.24 13.22
C ASN A 61 -1.45 13.16 13.25
N LEU A 62 -0.34 13.36 13.97
CA LEU A 62 0.76 12.39 14.07
C LEU A 62 0.42 11.26 15.05
N THR A 63 -0.54 10.44 14.66
CA THR A 63 -0.96 9.24 15.39
C THR A 63 -0.59 8.01 14.59
N LEU A 64 -0.39 6.86 15.25
CA LEU A 64 -0.05 5.62 14.55
C LEU A 64 -1.12 5.18 13.53
N PRO A 65 -2.44 5.27 13.81
CA PRO A 65 -3.48 5.06 12.79
C PRO A 65 -3.32 5.95 11.57
N ASN A 66 -3.18 7.26 11.76
CA ASN A 66 -3.05 8.21 10.65
C ASN A 66 -1.77 7.97 9.84
N LEU A 67 -0.67 7.68 10.52
CA LEU A 67 0.60 7.37 9.87
C LEU A 67 0.48 6.08 9.06
N ALA A 68 -0.08 5.01 9.62
CA ALA A 68 -0.28 3.74 8.91
C ALA A 68 -1.21 3.90 7.70
N GLY A 69 -2.29 4.68 7.84
CA GLY A 69 -3.18 5.04 6.74
C GLY A 69 -2.46 5.84 5.65
N ALA A 70 -1.69 6.86 6.03
CA ALA A 70 -0.91 7.67 5.10
C ALA A 70 0.19 6.87 4.38
N PHE A 71 0.79 5.85 5.03
CA PHE A 71 1.66 4.88 4.37
C PHE A 71 0.93 4.10 3.28
N ALA A 72 -0.27 3.57 3.57
CA ALA A 72 -1.06 2.85 2.58
C ALA A 72 -1.41 3.74 1.37
N GLU A 73 -1.81 4.99 1.61
CA GLU A 73 -2.04 6.00 0.55
C GLU A 73 -0.77 6.32 -0.23
N GLY A 74 0.37 6.47 0.45
CA GLY A 74 1.65 6.78 -0.16
C GLY A 74 2.11 5.66 -1.10
N ILE A 75 1.98 4.39 -0.68
CA ILE A 75 2.28 3.23 -1.52
C ILE A 75 1.41 3.22 -2.78
N VAL A 76 0.09 3.39 -2.61
CA VAL A 76 -0.86 3.39 -3.74
C VAL A 76 -0.61 4.58 -4.67
N THR A 77 -0.29 5.75 -4.12
CA THR A 77 0.04 6.94 -4.91
C THR A 77 1.27 6.70 -5.75
N SER A 78 2.38 6.23 -5.16
CA SER A 78 3.60 5.89 -5.92
C SER A 78 3.34 4.85 -7.01
N LEU A 79 2.44 3.89 -6.77
CA LEU A 79 2.08 2.87 -7.76
C LEU A 79 1.25 3.45 -8.92
N CYS A 80 0.31 4.35 -8.63
CA CYS A 80 -0.64 4.86 -9.60
C CYS A 80 -0.19 6.13 -10.32
N GLU A 81 0.71 6.93 -9.74
CA GLU A 81 1.20 8.18 -10.31
C GLU A 81 1.78 8.03 -11.74
N PRO A 82 2.51 6.96 -12.08
CA PRO A 82 2.99 6.76 -13.44
C PRO A 82 1.92 6.35 -14.45
N LEU A 83 0.69 6.02 -14.04
CA LEU A 83 -0.37 5.51 -14.92
C LEU A 83 -1.05 6.67 -15.67
N PRO A 84 -0.97 6.72 -17.01
CA PRO A 84 -1.71 7.69 -17.80
C PRO A 84 -3.22 7.51 -17.61
N PRO A 85 -4.01 8.59 -17.38
CA PRO A 85 -5.46 8.49 -17.19
C PRO A 85 -6.19 7.79 -18.35
N GLN A 86 -5.65 7.91 -19.57
CA GLN A 86 -6.19 7.27 -20.76
C GLN A 86 -6.20 5.74 -20.67
N LEU A 87 -5.28 5.13 -19.91
CA LEU A 87 -5.26 3.69 -19.69
C LEU A 87 -6.41 3.21 -18.80
N LEU A 88 -7.03 4.11 -18.03
CA LEU A 88 -8.17 3.80 -17.18
C LEU A 88 -9.50 3.96 -17.92
N HIS A 89 -9.51 4.53 -19.13
CA HIS A 89 -10.73 4.70 -19.92
C HIS A 89 -11.33 3.34 -20.28
N GLY A 90 -12.59 3.12 -19.90
CA GLY A 90 -13.30 1.86 -20.16
C GLY A 90 -12.91 0.72 -19.22
N CYS A 91 -11.94 0.90 -18.33
CA CYS A 91 -11.66 -0.05 -17.26
C CYS A 91 -12.86 -0.11 -16.32
N LYS A 92 -13.31 -1.34 -16.01
CA LYS A 92 -14.45 -1.57 -15.10
C LYS A 92 -14.00 -2.00 -13.71
N ARG A 93 -12.79 -2.54 -13.60
CA ARG A 93 -12.26 -3.23 -12.43
C ARG A 93 -10.74 -3.23 -12.43
N ILE A 94 -10.15 -3.38 -11.25
CA ILE A 94 -8.72 -3.60 -11.05
C ILE A 94 -8.52 -5.09 -10.79
N ALA A 95 -7.62 -5.71 -11.55
CA ALA A 95 -7.15 -7.06 -11.23
C ALA A 95 -5.96 -6.94 -10.29
N GLY A 96 -6.09 -7.44 -9.08
CA GLY A 96 -5.06 -7.37 -8.06
C GLY A 96 -4.37 -8.70 -7.83
N SER A 97 -3.05 -8.65 -7.64
CA SER A 97 -2.29 -9.75 -7.09
C SER A 97 -1.11 -9.39 -6.21
N GLY A 98 -0.52 -10.41 -5.59
CA GLY A 98 0.63 -10.29 -4.67
C GLY A 98 0.24 -10.25 -3.20
N ASN A 99 1.24 -10.50 -2.34
CA ASN A 99 1.05 -10.64 -0.90
C ASN A 99 0.55 -9.35 -0.24
N ALA A 100 1.02 -8.20 -0.69
CA ALA A 100 0.67 -6.91 -0.09
C ALA A 100 -0.85 -6.67 -0.07
N ILE A 101 -1.53 -6.78 -1.22
CA ILE A 101 -2.99 -6.60 -1.28
C ILE A 101 -3.76 -7.82 -0.75
N ARG A 102 -3.13 -9.00 -0.65
CA ARG A 102 -3.74 -10.20 -0.07
C ARG A 102 -3.82 -10.09 1.47
N HIS A 103 -2.83 -9.47 2.08
CA HIS A 103 -2.73 -9.34 3.53
C HIS A 103 -3.20 -7.98 4.05
N CYS A 104 -3.05 -6.90 3.28
CA CYS A 104 -3.39 -5.56 3.74
C CYS A 104 -4.73 -5.08 3.15
N ALA A 105 -5.77 -5.01 3.98
CA ALA A 105 -7.05 -4.42 3.60
C ALA A 105 -6.96 -2.89 3.40
N SER A 106 -6.05 -2.20 4.11
CA SER A 106 -5.81 -0.77 3.94
C SER A 106 -5.33 -0.43 2.52
N LEU A 107 -4.39 -1.21 1.97
CA LEU A 107 -3.92 -1.04 0.59
C LEU A 107 -5.03 -1.26 -0.44
N ARG A 108 -5.89 -2.27 -0.22
CA ARG A 108 -7.05 -2.51 -1.08
C ARG A 108 -8.00 -1.33 -1.07
N SER A 109 -8.36 -0.83 0.11
CA SER A 109 -9.23 0.33 0.26
C SER A 109 -8.65 1.58 -0.40
N ALA A 110 -7.35 1.85 -0.20
CA ALA A 110 -6.66 2.99 -0.81
C ALA A 110 -6.66 2.88 -2.34
N LEU A 111 -6.40 1.69 -2.89
CA LEU A 111 -6.37 1.46 -4.34
C LEU A 111 -7.75 1.68 -4.98
N GLU A 112 -8.81 1.11 -4.38
CA GLU A 112 -10.18 1.30 -4.85
C GLU A 112 -10.61 2.77 -4.80
N ARG A 113 -10.27 3.49 -3.71
CA ARG A 113 -10.54 4.93 -3.60
C ARG A 113 -9.75 5.77 -4.60
N ARG A 114 -8.49 5.43 -4.85
CA ARG A 114 -7.64 6.21 -5.77
C ARG A 114 -8.06 6.05 -7.22
N LEU A 115 -8.40 4.83 -7.62
CA LEU A 115 -8.73 4.51 -9.01
C LEU A 115 -10.23 4.54 -9.30
N GLN A 116 -11.09 4.65 -8.28
CA GLN A 116 -12.56 4.63 -8.41
C GLN A 116 -13.07 3.37 -9.13
N LEU A 117 -12.39 2.24 -8.90
CA LEU A 117 -12.69 0.95 -9.50
C LEU A 117 -12.65 -0.14 -8.43
N LYS A 118 -13.51 -1.14 -8.57
CA LYS A 118 -13.52 -2.30 -7.66
C LYS A 118 -12.28 -3.17 -7.88
N LEU A 119 -11.63 -3.58 -6.80
CA LEU A 119 -10.52 -4.52 -6.82
C LEU A 119 -11.03 -5.95 -6.76
N GLU A 120 -10.63 -6.76 -7.74
CA GLU A 120 -10.84 -8.21 -7.75
C GLU A 120 -9.51 -8.92 -7.53
N LEU A 121 -9.39 -9.62 -6.40
CA LEU A 121 -8.26 -10.50 -6.14
C LEU A 121 -8.43 -11.80 -6.92
N ARG A 122 -7.37 -12.26 -7.58
CA ARG A 122 -7.36 -13.60 -8.18
C ARG A 122 -6.80 -14.63 -7.19
N ASP A 123 -7.47 -15.78 -7.12
CA ASP A 123 -7.12 -16.89 -6.21
C ASP A 123 -5.98 -17.79 -6.70
N ALA A 124 -5.34 -17.46 -7.82
CA ALA A 124 -4.21 -18.26 -8.29
C ALA A 124 -3.00 -18.04 -7.37
N ARG A 125 -2.59 -19.09 -6.65
CA ARG A 125 -1.36 -19.10 -5.84
C ARG A 125 -0.07 -19.01 -6.69
N GLU A 126 -0.17 -19.22 -8.01
CA GLU A 126 0.96 -19.26 -8.95
C GLU A 126 0.63 -18.50 -10.25
N GLU A 127 0.54 -17.18 -10.18
CA GLU A 127 0.01 -16.37 -11.28
C GLU A 127 0.93 -16.32 -12.50
N ALA A 128 2.25 -16.32 -12.29
CA ALA A 128 3.24 -16.41 -13.37
C ALA A 128 3.17 -17.77 -14.10
N ALA A 129 2.98 -18.87 -13.35
CA ALA A 129 2.83 -20.21 -13.94
C ALA A 129 1.49 -20.37 -14.67
N THR A 130 0.41 -19.82 -14.12
CA THR A 130 -0.93 -19.88 -14.74
C THR A 130 -0.98 -19.11 -16.07
N GLY A 131 -0.26 -17.98 -16.17
CA GLY A 131 -0.13 -17.24 -17.44
C GLY A 131 0.52 -18.06 -18.54
N THR A 132 1.56 -18.82 -18.19
CA THR A 132 2.30 -19.68 -19.13
C THR A 132 1.44 -20.85 -19.63
N ILE A 133 0.66 -21.50 -18.75
CA ILE A 133 -0.23 -22.61 -19.15
C ILE A 133 -1.32 -22.13 -20.12
N LYS A 134 -1.89 -20.92 -19.93
CA LYS A 134 -2.87 -20.36 -20.88
C LYS A 134 -2.28 -19.94 -22.22
N LEU A 135 -1.01 -19.54 -22.24
CA LEU A 135 -0.30 -19.21 -23.49
C LEU A 135 0.04 -20.46 -24.31
N ILE A 136 0.24 -21.61 -23.67
CA ILE A 136 0.58 -22.88 -24.33
C ILE A 136 -0.68 -23.66 -24.76
N ALA A 137 -1.84 -23.36 -24.16
CA ALA A 137 -3.12 -24.01 -24.46
C ALA A 137 -3.94 -23.35 -25.59
N ASN A 138 -3.38 -22.39 -26.32
CA ASN A 138 -3.98 -21.70 -27.48
C ASN A 138 -3.25 -22.02 -28.77
#